data_AF-A0A7Y3HYY6-F1
#
_entry.id   AF-A0A7Y3HYY6-F1
#
_cell.length_a   1.000
_cell.length_b   1.000
_cell.length_c   1.000
_cell.angle_alpha   90.00
_cell.angle_beta   90.00
_cell.angle_gamma   90.00
#
_symmetry.space_group_name_H-M   'P 1'
#
loop_
_entity.id
_entity.type
_entity.pdbx_description
1 polymer ?
#
loop_
_entity_poly.entity_id
_entity_poly.type
_entity_poly.pdbx_seq_one_letter_code
_entity_poly.pdbx_strand_id
1 'polypeptide(L)'
;MKKVITILTAVLFLTACDETKKVIDVAGNVQLSGAYKVSSINNSAISENNPTINFVALDKTVRGNTGCNSFFGKYSLDLYALSFSEIGSTEMACDQPIMDVENAFMNAMRNTGSYDLENSVLTFYSKADRSVLMVAIKDRASEN
;
A
#
# COMPACT_ATOMS: atom_id res chain seq x y z
N MET A 1 -48.99 49.36 1.20
CA MET A 1 -47.80 49.80 1.97
C MET A 1 -47.56 48.83 3.11
N LYS A 2 -46.28 48.59 3.44
CA LYS A 2 -45.69 47.68 4.44
C LYS A 2 -45.42 46.24 3.98
N LYS A 3 -44.25 46.10 3.33
CA LYS A 3 -43.42 44.90 3.24
C LYS A 3 -42.95 44.51 4.65
N VAL A 4 -42.88 43.22 5.00
CA VAL A 4 -41.69 42.60 5.60
C VAL A 4 -41.70 41.10 5.24
N ILE A 5 -40.58 40.70 4.65
CA ILE A 5 -40.16 39.36 4.23
C ILE A 5 -39.77 38.57 5.48
N THR A 6 -40.31 37.36 5.68
CA THR A 6 -39.77 36.41 6.66
C THR A 6 -38.98 35.34 5.91
N ILE A 7 -37.72 35.24 6.33
CA ILE A 7 -36.58 34.67 5.64
C ILE A 7 -36.62 33.13 5.64
N LEU A 8 -36.36 32.58 4.46
CA LEU A 8 -35.98 31.19 4.20
C LEU A 8 -34.59 30.93 4.81
N THR A 9 -34.50 30.39 6.03
CA THR A 9 -33.22 29.91 6.60
C THR A 9 -33.03 28.42 6.29
N ALA A 10 -32.71 28.13 5.03
CA ALA A 10 -32.02 26.89 4.65
C ALA A 10 -30.51 27.15 4.76
N VAL A 11 -29.96 27.05 5.97
CA VAL A 11 -28.50 27.15 6.17
C VAL A 11 -27.88 25.78 5.89
N LEU A 12 -27.17 25.74 4.77
CA LEU A 12 -26.28 24.67 4.30
C LEU A 12 -25.45 24.04 5.43
N PHE A 13 -25.60 22.72 5.61
CA PHE A 13 -24.64 21.85 6.32
C PHE A 13 -23.99 20.89 5.31
N LEU A 14 -23.10 21.36 4.42
CA LEU A 14 -22.49 20.48 3.39
C LEU A 14 -20.97 20.57 3.24
N THR A 15 -20.21 21.10 4.21
CA THR A 15 -18.74 21.25 4.05
C THR A 15 -17.89 20.32 4.93
N ALA A 16 -18.44 19.26 5.54
CA ALA A 16 -17.71 18.43 6.52
C ALA A 16 -17.08 17.12 5.99
N CYS A 17 -17.24 16.77 4.71
CA CYS A 17 -16.73 15.50 4.19
C CYS A 17 -15.20 15.45 4.01
N ASP A 18 -14.55 16.59 3.75
CA ASP A 18 -13.13 16.61 3.36
C ASP A 18 -12.19 16.34 4.54
N GLU A 19 -12.54 16.79 5.74
CA GLU A 19 -11.78 16.49 6.96
C GLU A 19 -11.89 15.01 7.36
N THR A 20 -13.04 14.38 7.11
CA THR A 20 -13.23 12.95 7.38
C THR A 20 -12.32 12.10 6.49
N LYS A 21 -12.15 12.48 5.22
CA LYS A 21 -11.26 11.79 4.28
C LYS A 21 -9.79 11.84 4.74
N LYS A 22 -9.33 13.01 5.22
CA LYS A 22 -7.95 13.15 5.73
C LYS A 22 -7.68 12.25 6.93
N VAL A 23 -8.62 12.15 7.87
CA VAL A 23 -8.48 11.28 9.04
C VAL A 23 -8.34 9.80 8.62
N ILE A 24 -9.14 9.36 7.65
CA ILE A 24 -9.08 7.98 7.15
C ILE A 24 -7.76 7.71 6.41
N ASP A 25 -7.27 8.64 5.58
CA ASP A 25 -5.97 8.49 4.89
C ASP A 25 -4.83 8.35 5.92
N VAL A 26 -4.81 9.21 6.95
CA VAL A 26 -3.78 9.13 8.01
C VAL A 26 -3.85 7.79 8.74
N ALA A 27 -5.05 7.35 9.15
CA ALA A 27 -5.22 6.08 9.84
C ALA A 27 -4.76 4.89 8.97
N GLY A 28 -5.11 4.87 7.68
CA GLY A 28 -4.67 3.83 6.75
C GLY A 28 -3.16 3.81 6.55
N ASN A 29 -2.53 4.98 6.39
CA ASN A 29 -1.07 5.08 6.28
C ASN A 29 -0.37 4.58 7.55
N VAL A 30 -0.86 4.95 8.74
CA VAL A 30 -0.31 4.48 10.02
C VAL A 30 -0.49 2.98 10.17
N GLN A 31 -1.65 2.43 9.81
CA GLN A 31 -1.92 0.99 9.90
C GLN A 31 -1.00 0.18 8.97
N LEU A 32 -0.83 0.64 7.73
CA LEU A 32 0.04 0.00 6.74
C LEU A 32 1.53 0.20 7.04
N SER A 33 1.92 1.23 7.79
CA SER A 33 3.32 1.51 8.11
C SER A 33 4.04 0.33 8.78
N GLY A 34 5.35 0.24 8.55
CA GLY A 34 6.22 -0.77 9.15
C GLY A 34 6.80 -1.75 8.15
N ALA A 35 7.53 -2.73 8.69
CA ALA A 35 8.23 -3.74 7.92
C ALA A 35 7.38 -5.00 7.72
N TYR A 36 7.55 -5.64 6.57
CA TYR A 36 6.84 -6.86 6.15
C TYR A 36 7.82 -7.80 5.47
N LYS A 37 7.60 -9.10 5.65
CA LYS A 37 8.32 -10.17 4.95
C LYS A 37 7.37 -10.87 3.99
N VAL A 38 7.73 -10.95 2.71
CA VAL A 38 6.89 -11.59 1.68
C VAL A 38 6.92 -13.10 1.86
N SER A 39 5.74 -13.70 1.97
CA SER A 39 5.55 -15.14 2.16
C SER A 39 5.19 -15.87 0.88
N SER A 40 4.54 -15.19 -0.07
CA SER A 40 4.18 -15.75 -1.37
C SER A 40 4.03 -14.68 -2.45
N ILE A 41 4.25 -15.07 -3.71
CA ILE A 41 4.03 -14.26 -4.92
C ILE A 41 3.36 -15.14 -5.97
N ASN A 42 2.30 -14.65 -6.61
CA ASN A 42 1.49 -15.41 -7.58
C ASN A 42 1.10 -16.81 -7.07
N ASN A 43 0.68 -16.89 -5.81
CA ASN A 43 0.34 -18.13 -5.09
C ASN A 43 1.47 -19.14 -4.88
N SER A 44 2.71 -18.82 -5.25
CA SER A 44 3.90 -19.62 -4.95
C SER A 44 4.54 -19.17 -3.65
N ALA A 45 4.67 -20.10 -2.69
CA ALA A 45 5.32 -19.83 -1.41
C ALA A 45 6.84 -19.61 -1.58
N ILE A 46 7.40 -18.69 -0.79
CA ILE A 46 8.83 -18.40 -0.76
C ILE A 46 9.38 -18.82 0.60
N SER A 47 10.29 -19.79 0.62
CA SER A 47 10.87 -20.33 1.86
C SER A 47 12.21 -19.71 2.23
N GLU A 48 12.93 -19.15 1.27
CA GLU A 48 14.28 -18.61 1.45
C GLU A 48 14.43 -17.27 0.71
N ASN A 49 15.36 -16.42 1.18
CA ASN A 49 15.64 -15.09 0.60
C ASN A 49 14.38 -14.24 0.35
N ASN A 50 13.42 -14.32 1.28
CA ASN A 50 12.14 -13.63 1.15
C ASN A 50 12.34 -12.13 0.93
N PRO A 51 11.68 -11.54 -0.07
CA PRO A 51 11.60 -10.10 -0.20
C PRO A 51 11.05 -9.44 1.07
N THR A 52 11.51 -8.24 1.34
CA THR A 52 11.06 -7.41 2.47
C THR A 52 10.47 -6.11 1.96
N ILE A 53 9.44 -5.59 2.63
CA ILE A 53 8.78 -4.33 2.28
C ILE A 53 8.72 -3.47 3.54
N ASN A 54 9.09 -2.21 3.46
CA ASN A 54 8.96 -1.26 4.54
C ASN A 54 8.21 -0.01 4.07
N PHE A 55 7.02 0.21 4.63
CA PHE A 55 6.19 1.39 4.37
C PHE A 55 6.51 2.50 5.37
N VAL A 56 6.83 3.68 4.85
CA VAL A 56 7.12 4.88 5.65
C VAL A 56 5.98 5.87 5.49
N ALA A 57 5.09 5.91 6.48
CA ALA A 57 3.82 6.65 6.42
C ALA A 57 4.00 8.16 6.21
N LEU A 58 4.95 8.78 6.91
CA LEU A 58 5.16 10.23 6.87
C LEU A 58 5.58 10.71 5.47
N ASP A 59 6.42 9.94 4.80
CA ASP A 59 6.98 10.30 3.50
C ASP A 59 6.18 9.73 2.32
N LYS A 60 5.18 8.87 2.59
CA LYS A 60 4.46 8.06 1.59
C LYS A 60 5.41 7.29 0.66
N THR A 61 6.50 6.77 1.24
CA THR A 61 7.52 5.99 0.53
C THR A 61 7.50 4.52 0.91
N VAL A 62 7.93 3.68 -0.01
CA VAL A 62 8.13 2.25 0.20
C VAL A 62 9.54 1.88 -0.22
N ARG A 63 10.18 1.01 0.55
CA ARG A 63 11.53 0.52 0.27
C ARG A 63 11.70 -0.90 0.78
N GLY A 64 12.71 -1.60 0.32
CA GLY A 64 13.03 -2.92 0.82
C GLY A 64 14.04 -3.66 -0.05
N ASN A 65 14.03 -4.98 0.05
CA ASN A 65 14.90 -5.85 -0.72
C ASN A 65 14.08 -6.95 -1.40
N THR A 66 14.43 -7.31 -2.64
CA THR A 66 13.72 -8.28 -3.48
C THR A 66 14.33 -9.69 -3.42
N GLY A 67 15.26 -9.94 -2.50
CA GLY A 67 16.11 -11.13 -2.41
C GLY A 67 17.49 -10.91 -3.01
N CYS A 68 17.58 -10.21 -4.16
CA CYS A 68 18.84 -9.85 -4.81
C CYS A 68 19.14 -8.35 -4.69
N ASN A 69 18.16 -7.52 -5.07
CA ASN A 69 18.33 -6.08 -5.19
C ASN A 69 17.58 -5.31 -4.12
N SER A 70 18.02 -4.08 -3.86
CA SER A 70 17.22 -3.13 -3.09
C SER A 70 16.23 -2.45 -4.02
N PHE A 71 15.01 -2.20 -3.55
CA PHE A 71 14.00 -1.44 -4.28
C PHE A 71 13.51 -0.25 -3.47
N PHE A 72 12.96 0.73 -4.18
CA PHE A 72 12.37 1.94 -3.61
C PHE A 72 11.24 2.44 -4.49
N GLY A 73 10.36 3.25 -3.92
CA GLY A 73 9.30 3.93 -4.65
C GLY A 73 8.41 4.73 -3.72
N LYS A 74 7.31 5.22 -4.28
CA LYS A 74 6.23 5.88 -3.55
C LYS A 74 4.98 5.04 -3.60
N TYR A 75 4.09 5.26 -2.63
CA TYR A 75 2.78 4.64 -2.63
C TYR A 75 1.68 5.67 -2.33
N SER A 76 0.47 5.37 -2.77
CA SER A 76 -0.72 6.14 -2.43
C SER A 76 -1.82 5.21 -1.91
N LEU A 77 -2.60 5.74 -0.98
CA LEU A 77 -3.77 5.08 -0.41
C LEU A 77 -5.02 5.90 -0.69
N ASP A 78 -6.11 5.22 -1.04
CA ASP A 78 -7.46 5.78 -1.01
C ASP A 78 -8.40 4.70 -0.51
N LEU A 79 -8.74 4.75 0.79
CA LEU A 79 -9.44 3.68 1.50
C LEU A 79 -8.66 2.34 1.37
N TYR A 80 -9.18 1.42 0.55
CA TYR A 80 -8.62 0.09 0.28
C TYR A 80 -7.82 0.03 -1.02
N ALA A 81 -7.79 1.13 -1.79
CA ALA A 81 -6.93 1.22 -2.97
C ALA A 81 -5.49 1.44 -2.52
N LEU A 82 -4.57 0.69 -3.14
CA LEU A 82 -3.13 0.84 -2.97
C LEU A 82 -2.52 0.85 -4.36
N SER A 83 -1.72 1.87 -4.64
CA SER A 83 -0.96 1.94 -5.88
C SER A 83 0.46 2.43 -5.60
N PHE A 84 1.36 2.06 -6.50
CA PHE A 84 2.77 2.40 -6.39
C PHE A 84 3.21 3.22 -7.61
N SER A 85 4.10 4.16 -7.38
CA SER A 85 4.68 5.02 -8.40
C SER A 85 6.17 5.20 -8.18
N GLU A 86 6.89 5.59 -9.23
CA GLU A 86 8.34 5.83 -9.15
C GLU A 86 9.12 4.61 -8.60
N ILE A 87 8.65 3.39 -8.91
CA ILE A 87 9.30 2.16 -8.48
C ILE A 87 10.61 1.99 -9.26
N GLY A 88 11.71 1.80 -8.53
CA GLY A 88 13.01 1.43 -9.07
C GLY A 88 13.70 0.38 -8.19
N SER A 89 14.76 -0.23 -8.73
CA SER A 89 15.64 -1.15 -8.02
C SER A 89 17.09 -0.95 -8.41
N THR A 90 18.00 -1.48 -7.59
CA THR A 90 19.40 -1.65 -7.99
C THR A 90 19.53 -2.75 -9.06
N GLU A 91 20.69 -2.84 -9.72
CA GLU A 91 20.93 -3.81 -10.81
C GLU A 91 22.14 -4.73 -10.50
N MET A 92 22.06 -5.46 -9.39
CA MET A 92 22.95 -6.58 -9.09
C MET A 92 22.44 -7.85 -9.79
N ALA A 93 23.37 -8.65 -10.31
CA ALA A 93 23.06 -9.97 -10.85
C ALA A 93 23.22 -11.03 -9.75
N CYS A 94 22.18 -11.82 -9.53
CA CYS A 94 22.18 -12.99 -8.66
C CYS A 94 21.84 -14.27 -9.45
N ASP A 95 21.80 -15.41 -8.77
CA ASP A 95 21.37 -16.67 -9.39
C ASP A 95 19.94 -16.57 -9.93
N GLN A 96 19.68 -17.29 -11.03
CA GLN A 96 18.42 -17.20 -11.78
C GLN A 96 17.15 -17.38 -10.91
N PRO A 97 17.08 -18.33 -9.96
CA PRO A 97 15.88 -18.48 -9.13
C PRO A 97 15.58 -17.25 -8.27
N ILE A 98 16.61 -16.52 -7.82
CA ILE A 98 16.45 -15.28 -7.03
C ILE A 98 15.97 -14.15 -7.94
N MET A 99 16.54 -14.06 -9.14
CA MET A 99 16.13 -13.08 -10.15
C MET A 99 14.67 -13.28 -10.59
N ASP A 100 14.20 -14.52 -10.69
CA ASP A 100 12.81 -14.84 -11.03
C ASP A 100 11.84 -14.35 -9.95
N VAL A 101 12.20 -14.51 -8.67
CA VAL A 101 11.45 -13.98 -7.52
C VAL A 101 11.43 -12.45 -7.55
N GLU A 102 12.57 -11.80 -7.80
CA GLU A 102 12.66 -10.34 -7.92
C GLU A 102 11.74 -9.82 -9.03
N ASN A 103 11.79 -10.44 -10.21
CA ASN A 103 10.96 -10.05 -11.35
C ASN A 103 9.47 -10.18 -11.04
N ALA A 104 9.08 -11.28 -10.40
CA ALA A 104 7.70 -11.51 -9.97
C ALA A 104 7.26 -10.48 -8.91
N PHE A 105 8.13 -10.18 -7.94
CA PHE A 105 7.89 -9.16 -6.92
C PHE A 105 7.65 -7.78 -7.56
N MET A 106 8.54 -7.35 -8.44
CA MET A 106 8.45 -6.04 -9.09
C MET A 106 7.21 -5.96 -9.99
N ASN A 107 6.82 -7.06 -10.63
CA ASN A 107 5.59 -7.13 -11.41
C ASN A 107 4.33 -7.02 -10.54
N ALA A 108 4.30 -7.68 -9.39
CA ALA A 108 3.21 -7.57 -8.42
C ALA A 108 3.06 -6.13 -7.92
N MET A 109 4.16 -5.45 -7.58
CA MET A 109 4.15 -4.05 -7.16
C MET A 109 3.54 -3.14 -8.25
N ARG A 110 3.91 -3.31 -9.52
CA ARG A 110 3.38 -2.51 -10.64
C ARG A 110 1.89 -2.76 -10.95
N ASN A 111 1.39 -3.94 -10.61
CA ASN A 111 0.01 -4.34 -10.91
C ASN A 111 -0.94 -4.29 -9.71
N THR A 112 -0.44 -3.95 -8.52
CA THR A 112 -1.29 -3.75 -7.34
C THR A 112 -2.28 -2.60 -7.59
N GLY A 113 -3.54 -2.82 -7.24
CA GLY A 113 -4.60 -1.80 -7.24
C GLY A 113 -5.34 -1.67 -5.91
N SER A 114 -5.33 -2.73 -5.09
CA SER A 114 -5.92 -2.72 -3.76
C SER A 114 -5.16 -3.64 -2.82
N TYR A 115 -5.41 -3.49 -1.53
CA TYR A 115 -4.81 -4.32 -0.49
C TYR A 115 -5.84 -4.69 0.57
N ASP A 116 -5.49 -5.69 1.37
CA ASP A 116 -6.16 -6.00 2.62
C ASP A 116 -5.10 -6.28 3.70
N LEU A 117 -5.38 -5.87 4.94
CA LEU A 117 -4.48 -6.04 6.07
C LEU A 117 -5.26 -6.56 7.28
N GLU A 118 -5.18 -7.87 7.50
CA GLU A 118 -5.87 -8.56 8.59
C GLU A 118 -4.88 -9.43 9.37
N ASN A 119 -4.92 -9.37 10.71
CA ASN A 119 -4.11 -10.23 11.58
C ASN A 119 -2.60 -10.23 11.25
N SER A 120 -2.06 -9.07 10.88
CA SER A 120 -0.66 -8.90 10.42
C SER A 120 -0.34 -9.50 9.05
N VAL A 121 -1.35 -9.93 8.29
CA VAL A 121 -1.20 -10.46 6.93
C VAL A 121 -1.65 -9.38 5.94
N LEU A 122 -0.71 -8.91 5.14
CA LEU A 122 -0.91 -7.96 4.05
C LEU A 122 -1.08 -8.73 2.74
N THR A 123 -2.24 -8.61 2.11
CA THR A 123 -2.51 -9.21 0.79
C THR A 123 -2.62 -8.12 -0.26
N PHE A 124 -1.90 -8.28 -1.36
CA PHE A 124 -1.92 -7.37 -2.50
C PHE A 124 -2.78 -7.95 -3.61
N TYR A 125 -3.68 -7.14 -4.16
CA TYR A 125 -4.59 -7.54 -5.23
C TYR A 125 -4.33 -6.78 -6.53
N SER A 126 -4.47 -7.50 -7.62
CA SER A 126 -4.38 -7.00 -8.99
C SER A 126 -5.41 -5.92 -9.28
N LYS A 127 -4.98 -4.82 -9.89
CA LYS A 127 -5.84 -3.75 -10.39
C LYS A 127 -6.72 -4.17 -11.58
N ALA A 128 -6.38 -5.27 -12.26
CA ALA A 128 -7.08 -5.73 -13.46
C ALA A 128 -8.30 -6.61 -13.13
N ASP A 129 -8.13 -7.55 -12.21
CA ASP A 129 -9.09 -8.63 -11.95
C ASP A 129 -9.24 -8.98 -10.46
N ARG A 130 -8.56 -8.25 -9.58
CA ARG A 130 -8.56 -8.46 -8.12
C ARG A 130 -8.05 -9.84 -7.68
N SER A 131 -7.29 -10.53 -8.53
CA SER A 131 -6.52 -11.72 -8.15
C SER A 131 -5.43 -11.39 -7.14
N VAL A 132 -5.02 -12.38 -6.33
CA VAL A 132 -3.94 -12.22 -5.35
C VAL A 132 -2.58 -12.19 -6.07
N LEU A 133 -1.84 -11.11 -5.89
CA LEU A 133 -0.50 -10.97 -6.45
C LEU A 133 0.59 -11.39 -5.47
N MET A 134 0.42 -11.06 -4.20
CA MET A 134 1.44 -11.27 -3.17
C MET A 134 0.81 -11.29 -1.78
N VAL A 135 1.42 -12.04 -0.87
CA VAL A 135 1.08 -12.03 0.56
C VAL A 135 2.34 -11.77 1.38
N ALA A 136 2.29 -10.80 2.28
CA ALA A 136 3.38 -10.45 3.19
C ALA A 136 2.90 -10.44 4.64
N ILE A 137 3.81 -10.74 5.56
CA ILE A 137 3.54 -10.80 7.00
C ILE A 137 4.25 -9.64 7.66
N LYS A 138 3.51 -8.82 8.43
CA LYS A 138 4.05 -7.69 9.18
C LYS A 138 5.03 -8.19 10.24
N ASP A 139 6.22 -7.62 10.27
CA ASP A 139 7.23 -7.91 11.27
C ASP A 139 6.89 -7.18 12.58
N ARG A 140 6.50 -7.96 13.59
CA ARG A 140 6.12 -7.46 14.92
C ARG A 140 7.30 -6.96 15.74
N ALA A 141 8.55 -7.14 15.27
CA ALA A 141 9.73 -6.59 15.93
C ALA A 141 9.88 -5.06 15.72
N SER A 142 9.09 -4.44 14.84
CA SER A 142 9.16 -3.02 14.49
C SER A 142 8.26 -2.08 15.32
N GLU A 143 7.62 -2.58 16.37
CA GLU A 143 6.71 -1.83 17.26
C GLU A 143 7.36 -1.37 18.59
N ASN A 144 8.69 -1.49 18.74
CA ASN A 144 9.44 -1.02 19.93
C ASN A 144 10.30 0.21 19.63
#